data_AF-A0A0U1LKT2-F1
#
_entry.id   AF-A0A0U1LKT2-F1
#
_cell.length_a   1.000
_cell.length_b   1.000
_cell.length_c   1.000
_cell.angle_alpha   90.00
_cell.angle_beta   90.00
_cell.angle_gamma   90.00
#
_symmetry.space_group_name_H-M   'P 1'
#
loop_
_entity.id
_entity.type
_entity.pdbx_description
1 polymer ?
#
loop_
_entity_poly.entity_id
_entity_poly.type
_entity_poly.pdbx_seq_one_letter_code
_entity_poly.pdbx_strand_id
1 'polypeptide(L)'
;MPFKATITDPSWTYCGAAISIGLRIGLHQPAFHVDFMYGSKIDEDGIALRTRSWVACFIMQHRLSIMLGIPTMIKVDHTILDCMKGHSPPLPESLQRMLFLTYKIHNFSNQLGQYEFTKYGLSPNPLSIVQGFEKDLDLFQTTLKSKSEETAVLTAKLHLYSYLLIPLLQDNDSIEYLNLVEGHHITYYIGQAYSCASSVVSLSYDMFSQDLRIENFEGIHDRRLWNVGWTHDLMYAMMMLLWIVKLSDVDCDIDSADAILRQGRNIYKQLVVMDDDHNSRICDLVDYITTMDFNKLKDSRATLKRSVIRSRMSANIIWNVVYAAKKRFLEQRQGTELNSSDTTFLSADPLALGSFETGTDTSDLANFNLAWIDWDSFLPTDGEHIF
;
A
#
# COMPACT_ATOMS: atom_id res chain seq x y z
N MET A 1 0.93 11.79 -20.75
CA MET A 1 0.74 10.37 -20.39
C MET A 1 1.69 10.05 -19.24
N PRO A 2 1.40 9.11 -18.33
CA PRO A 2 0.34 9.04 -17.32
C PRO A 2 0.90 9.38 -15.92
N PHE A 3 1.16 10.65 -15.59
CA PHE A 3 1.76 10.99 -14.29
C PHE A 3 1.13 12.24 -13.68
N LYS A 4 -0.20 12.19 -13.51
CA LYS A 4 -0.92 13.08 -12.58
C LYS A 4 -1.24 12.28 -11.31
N ALA A 5 -1.82 12.92 -10.28
CA ALA A 5 -2.21 12.28 -9.02
C ALA A 5 -2.72 10.84 -9.21
N THR A 6 -2.46 9.94 -8.26
CA THR A 6 -2.79 8.50 -8.29
C THR A 6 -4.24 8.20 -8.71
N ILE A 7 -5.18 9.15 -8.58
CA ILE A 7 -6.55 9.05 -9.11
C ILE A 7 -6.63 8.95 -10.65
N THR A 8 -5.58 9.36 -11.35
CA THR A 8 -5.45 9.24 -12.81
C THR A 8 -4.72 7.97 -13.24
N ASP A 9 -4.24 7.14 -12.31
CA ASP A 9 -3.66 5.84 -12.62
C ASP A 9 -4.76 4.90 -13.13
N PRO A 10 -4.74 4.52 -14.41
CA PRO A 10 -5.77 3.65 -14.97
C PRO A 10 -5.59 2.18 -14.57
N SER A 11 -4.54 1.83 -13.81
CA SER A 11 -4.21 0.44 -13.46
C SER A 11 -5.37 -0.29 -12.78
N TRP A 12 -6.07 0.36 -11.84
CA TRP A 12 -7.25 -0.23 -11.21
C TRP A 12 -8.38 -0.49 -12.22
N THR A 13 -8.68 0.49 -13.07
CA THR A 13 -9.73 0.38 -14.10
C THR A 13 -9.38 -0.70 -15.12
N TYR A 14 -8.13 -0.78 -15.56
CA TYR A 14 -7.67 -1.82 -16.48
C TYR A 14 -7.69 -3.20 -15.84
N CYS A 15 -7.31 -3.32 -14.57
CA CYS A 15 -7.44 -4.58 -13.85
C CYS A 15 -8.91 -5.01 -13.75
N GLY A 16 -9.82 -4.09 -13.39
CA GLY A 16 -11.26 -4.35 -13.38
C GLY A 16 -11.81 -4.78 -14.74
N ALA A 17 -11.40 -4.13 -15.83
CA ALA A 17 -11.79 -4.50 -17.18
C ALA A 17 -11.27 -5.92 -17.55
N ALA A 18 -10.01 -6.22 -17.23
CA ALA A 18 -9.41 -7.53 -17.47
C ALA A 18 -10.16 -8.64 -16.70
N ILE A 19 -10.55 -8.38 -15.45
CA ILE A 19 -11.36 -9.31 -14.65
C ILE A 19 -12.73 -9.51 -15.26
N SER A 20 -13.41 -8.43 -15.66
CA SER A 20 -14.74 -8.51 -16.29
C SER A 20 -14.71 -9.33 -17.59
N ILE A 21 -13.70 -9.10 -18.43
CA ILE A 21 -13.47 -9.89 -19.65
C ILE A 21 -13.16 -11.35 -19.28
N GLY A 22 -12.29 -11.57 -18.30
CA GLY A 22 -11.92 -12.89 -17.81
C GLY A 22 -13.12 -13.70 -17.33
N LEU A 23 -14.03 -13.07 -16.59
CA LEU A 23 -15.29 -13.68 -16.16
C LEU A 23 -16.18 -14.02 -17.36
N ARG A 24 -16.36 -13.09 -18.31
CA ARG A 24 -17.17 -13.29 -19.52
C ARG A 24 -16.70 -14.44 -20.39
N ILE A 25 -15.38 -14.63 -20.52
CA ILE A 25 -14.82 -15.73 -21.32
C ILE A 25 -14.61 -17.00 -20.48
N GLY A 26 -14.96 -17.02 -19.19
CA GLY A 26 -14.86 -18.22 -18.35
C GLY A 26 -13.45 -18.56 -17.85
N LEU A 27 -12.57 -17.58 -17.63
CA LEU A 27 -11.24 -17.83 -17.06
C LEU A 27 -11.29 -18.38 -15.62
N HIS A 28 -12.32 -18.01 -14.86
CA HIS A 28 -12.59 -18.51 -13.51
C HIS A 28 -13.00 -19.98 -13.46
N GLN A 29 -13.36 -20.57 -14.61
CA GLN A 29 -13.75 -21.97 -14.78
C GLN A 29 -13.07 -22.54 -16.04
N PRO A 30 -11.73 -22.66 -16.06
CA PRO A 30 -10.97 -22.93 -17.27
C PRO A 30 -11.33 -24.28 -17.91
N ALA A 31 -11.70 -25.29 -17.10
CA ALA A 31 -12.15 -26.60 -17.58
C ALA A 31 -13.51 -26.56 -18.30
N PHE A 32 -14.37 -25.58 -17.99
CA PHE A 32 -15.72 -25.43 -18.54
C PHE A 32 -15.79 -24.32 -19.60
N HIS A 33 -14.69 -24.10 -20.33
CA HIS A 33 -14.54 -23.00 -21.29
C HIS A 33 -15.64 -22.95 -22.38
N VAL A 34 -16.17 -24.11 -22.77
CA VAL A 34 -17.21 -24.25 -23.81
C VAL A 34 -18.53 -23.59 -23.42
N ASP A 35 -18.82 -23.46 -22.12
CA ASP A 35 -20.04 -22.82 -21.61
C ASP A 35 -19.99 -21.29 -21.77
N PHE A 36 -18.79 -20.73 -21.94
CA PHE A 36 -18.56 -19.29 -22.05
C PHE A 36 -18.15 -18.86 -23.47
N MET A 37 -17.57 -19.77 -24.26
CA MET A 37 -17.10 -19.48 -25.62
C MET A 37 -17.58 -20.57 -26.60
N TYR A 38 -18.65 -20.26 -27.33
CA TYR A 38 -19.26 -21.18 -28.28
C TYR A 38 -18.27 -21.56 -29.41
N GLY A 39 -18.18 -22.86 -29.71
CA GLY A 39 -17.34 -23.38 -30.79
C GLY A 39 -15.84 -23.35 -30.52
N SER A 40 -15.41 -22.98 -29.31
CA SER A 40 -14.00 -23.03 -28.94
C SER A 40 -13.53 -24.48 -28.73
N LYS A 41 -12.37 -24.81 -29.30
CA LYS A 41 -11.65 -26.07 -29.06
C LYS A 41 -10.34 -25.69 -28.38
N ILE A 42 -10.32 -25.77 -27.05
CA ILE A 42 -9.12 -25.50 -26.26
C ILE A 42 -8.54 -26.83 -25.82
N ASP A 43 -7.26 -27.02 -26.09
CA ASP A 43 -6.47 -28.15 -25.63
C ASP A 43 -6.01 -27.98 -24.17
N GLU A 44 -5.28 -28.96 -23.65
CA GLU A 44 -4.78 -28.93 -22.27
C GLU A 44 -3.85 -27.74 -22.01
N ASP A 45 -3.01 -27.39 -22.98
CA ASP A 45 -2.11 -26.23 -22.90
C ASP A 45 -2.89 -24.92 -22.82
N GLY A 46 -3.97 -24.80 -23.59
CA GLY A 46 -4.87 -23.66 -23.54
C GLY A 46 -5.63 -23.58 -22.20
N ILE A 47 -6.03 -24.71 -21.60
CA ILE A 47 -6.59 -24.75 -20.24
C ILE A 47 -5.54 -24.25 -19.23
N ALA A 48 -4.29 -24.73 -19.34
CA ALA A 48 -3.18 -24.28 -18.49
C ALA A 48 -2.87 -22.79 -18.62
N LEU A 49 -2.94 -22.24 -19.83
CA LEU A 49 -2.77 -20.81 -20.06
C LEU A 49 -3.91 -20.00 -19.42
N ARG A 50 -5.15 -20.47 -19.53
CA ARG A 50 -6.31 -19.82 -18.91
C ARG A 50 -6.23 -19.83 -17.39
N THR A 51 -5.87 -20.97 -16.79
CA THR A 51 -5.64 -21.08 -15.33
C THR A 51 -4.58 -20.10 -14.86
N ARG A 52 -3.41 -20.07 -15.51
CA ARG A 52 -2.34 -19.12 -15.17
C ARG A 52 -2.78 -17.66 -15.31
N SER A 53 -3.55 -17.35 -16.35
CA SER A 53 -4.06 -16.00 -16.59
C SER A 53 -5.04 -15.57 -15.50
N TRP A 54 -5.93 -16.47 -15.07
CA TRP A 54 -6.87 -16.19 -13.98
C TRP A 54 -6.16 -15.98 -12.64
N VAL A 55 -5.20 -16.84 -12.31
CA VAL A 55 -4.34 -16.72 -11.12
C VAL A 55 -3.57 -15.40 -11.13
N ALA A 56 -3.02 -15.00 -12.28
CA ALA A 56 -2.34 -13.72 -12.41
C ALA A 56 -3.29 -12.53 -12.19
N CYS A 57 -4.53 -12.60 -12.71
CA CYS A 57 -5.56 -11.58 -12.43
C CYS A 57 -5.86 -11.47 -10.93
N PHE A 58 -6.01 -12.61 -10.24
CA PHE A 58 -6.22 -12.65 -8.80
C PHE A 58 -5.07 -11.98 -8.01
N ILE A 59 -3.82 -12.33 -8.33
CA ILE A 59 -2.64 -11.75 -7.70
C ILE A 59 -2.57 -10.24 -7.92
N MET A 60 -2.73 -9.79 -9.17
CA MET A 60 -2.62 -8.37 -9.51
C MET A 60 -3.75 -7.54 -8.90
N GLN A 61 -4.98 -8.03 -8.97
CA GLN A 61 -6.13 -7.39 -8.35
C GLN A 61 -5.90 -7.17 -6.86
N HIS A 62 -5.36 -8.19 -6.18
CA HIS A 62 -5.14 -8.11 -4.75
C HIS A 62 -4.02 -7.13 -4.38
N ARG A 63 -2.91 -7.11 -5.14
CA ARG A 63 -1.85 -6.12 -4.98
C ARG A 63 -2.38 -4.68 -5.10
N LEU A 64 -3.17 -4.40 -6.13
CA LEU A 64 -3.77 -3.08 -6.32
C LEU A 64 -4.78 -2.74 -5.22
N SER A 65 -5.60 -3.70 -4.79
CA SER A 65 -6.56 -3.53 -3.70
C SER A 65 -5.87 -3.14 -2.39
N ILE A 66 -4.77 -3.81 -2.03
CA ILE A 66 -4.00 -3.48 -0.83
C ILE A 66 -3.39 -2.08 -0.94
N MET A 67 -2.77 -1.75 -2.09
CA MET A 67 -2.17 -0.44 -2.31
C MET A 67 -3.18 0.70 -2.15
N LEU A 68 -4.39 0.51 -2.67
CA LEU A 68 -5.46 1.52 -2.62
C LEU A 68 -6.26 1.48 -1.30
N GLY A 69 -6.07 0.44 -0.49
CA GLY A 69 -6.82 0.22 0.74
C GLY A 69 -8.29 -0.10 0.51
N ILE A 70 -8.61 -0.86 -0.54
CA ILE A 70 -9.99 -1.19 -0.92
C ILE A 70 -10.18 -2.71 -1.06
N PRO A 71 -11.41 -3.23 -0.88
CA PRO A 71 -11.72 -4.63 -1.10
C PRO A 71 -11.33 -5.14 -2.50
N THR A 72 -11.03 -6.43 -2.60
CA THR A 72 -10.80 -7.08 -3.90
C THR A 72 -12.10 -7.38 -4.63
N MET A 73 -12.09 -7.19 -5.95
CA MET A 73 -13.22 -7.55 -6.81
C MET A 73 -13.28 -9.05 -7.11
N ILE A 74 -12.14 -9.74 -7.08
CA ILE A 74 -12.10 -11.20 -7.28
C ILE A 74 -12.27 -11.89 -5.94
N LYS A 75 -13.28 -12.77 -5.87
CA LYS A 75 -13.48 -13.72 -4.78
C LYS A 75 -12.62 -14.96 -5.03
N VAL A 76 -12.18 -15.61 -3.96
CA VAL A 76 -11.55 -16.93 -4.06
C VAL A 76 -12.59 -17.92 -4.60
N ASP A 77 -12.30 -18.50 -5.76
CA ASP A 77 -13.15 -19.49 -6.43
C ASP A 77 -12.50 -20.88 -6.45
N HIS A 78 -13.19 -21.82 -7.08
CA HIS A 78 -12.72 -23.20 -7.21
C HIS A 78 -11.34 -23.28 -7.86
N THR A 79 -11.08 -22.52 -8.93
CA THR A 79 -9.81 -22.56 -9.67
C THR A 79 -8.64 -22.11 -8.80
N ILE A 80 -8.83 -21.04 -8.01
CA ILE A 80 -7.82 -20.58 -7.05
C ILE A 80 -7.54 -21.65 -5.98
N LEU A 81 -8.58 -22.24 -5.40
CA LEU A 81 -8.44 -23.28 -4.37
C LEU A 81 -7.81 -24.57 -4.92
N ASP A 82 -8.10 -24.92 -6.16
CA ASP A 82 -7.55 -26.10 -6.83
C ASP A 82 -6.05 -25.93 -7.10
N CYS A 83 -5.65 -24.75 -7.59
CA CYS A 83 -4.24 -24.38 -7.73
C CYS A 83 -3.51 -24.39 -6.38
N MET A 84 -4.14 -23.90 -5.31
CA MET A 84 -3.56 -23.92 -3.95
C MET A 84 -3.29 -25.33 -3.43
N LYS A 85 -4.06 -26.34 -3.87
CA LYS A 85 -3.85 -27.76 -3.53
C LYS A 85 -2.77 -28.44 -4.39
N GLY A 86 -2.22 -27.74 -5.38
CA GLY A 86 -1.24 -28.29 -6.30
C GLY A 86 -1.84 -29.21 -7.36
N HIS A 87 -3.13 -29.08 -7.66
CA HIS A 87 -3.78 -29.84 -8.70
C HIS A 87 -3.49 -29.29 -10.12
N SER A 88 -3.88 -30.06 -11.14
CA SER A 88 -3.60 -29.79 -12.55
C SER A 88 -4.45 -28.63 -13.09
N PRO A 89 -3.89 -27.70 -13.89
CA PRO A 89 -2.53 -27.71 -14.44
C PRO A 89 -1.48 -27.13 -13.47
N PRO A 90 -0.27 -27.71 -13.41
CA PRO A 90 0.76 -27.25 -12.48
C PRO A 90 1.17 -25.80 -12.78
N LEU A 91 1.18 -24.97 -11.74
CA LEU A 91 1.69 -23.61 -11.85
C LEU A 91 3.22 -23.61 -11.77
N PRO A 92 3.90 -22.69 -12.47
CA PRO A 92 5.31 -22.42 -12.22
C PRO A 92 5.54 -22.11 -10.73
N GLU A 93 6.65 -22.60 -10.16
CA GLU A 93 6.91 -22.52 -8.72
C GLU A 93 6.79 -21.08 -8.18
N SER A 94 7.33 -20.09 -8.90
CA SER A 94 7.24 -18.68 -8.53
C SER A 94 5.80 -18.19 -8.47
N LEU A 95 4.96 -18.59 -9.43
CA LEU A 95 3.54 -18.23 -9.46
C LEU A 95 2.76 -18.92 -8.34
N GLN A 96 3.07 -20.19 -8.05
CA GLN A 96 2.48 -20.93 -6.93
C GLN A 96 2.78 -20.25 -5.59
N ARG A 97 4.02 -19.81 -5.36
CA ARG A 97 4.43 -19.10 -4.14
C ARG A 97 3.75 -17.75 -4.02
N MET A 98 3.69 -16.97 -5.11
CA MET A 98 2.96 -15.69 -5.14
C MET A 98 1.47 -15.90 -4.87
N LEU A 99 0.86 -16.95 -5.44
CA LEU A 99 -0.53 -17.30 -5.19
C LEU A 99 -0.75 -17.63 -3.71
N PHE A 100 0.12 -18.45 -3.10
CA PHE A 100 0.03 -18.78 -1.69
C PHE A 100 0.06 -17.54 -0.79
N LEU A 101 1.04 -16.66 -1.01
CA LEU A 101 1.16 -15.43 -0.24
C LEU A 101 -0.06 -14.51 -0.46
N THR A 102 -0.47 -14.31 -1.71
CA THR A 102 -1.66 -13.51 -2.06
C THR A 102 -2.92 -14.07 -1.40
N TYR A 103 -3.09 -15.39 -1.38
CA TYR A 103 -4.22 -16.04 -0.72
C TYR A 103 -4.22 -15.77 0.80
N LYS A 104 -3.05 -15.81 1.46
CA LYS A 104 -2.94 -15.45 2.88
C LYS A 104 -3.31 -13.99 3.12
N ILE A 105 -2.80 -13.06 2.30
CA ILE A 105 -3.14 -11.64 2.41
C ILE A 105 -4.63 -11.41 2.19
N HIS A 106 -5.23 -12.08 1.20
CA HIS A 106 -6.65 -12.02 0.92
C HIS A 106 -7.49 -12.38 2.15
N ASN A 107 -7.14 -13.48 2.80
CA ASN A 107 -7.88 -13.97 3.95
C ASN A 107 -7.81 -13.02 5.13
N PHE A 108 -6.62 -12.54 5.50
CA PHE A 108 -6.52 -11.61 6.63
C PHE A 108 -7.11 -10.25 6.29
N SER A 109 -6.96 -9.75 5.07
CA SER A 109 -7.55 -8.48 4.65
C SER A 109 -9.07 -8.52 4.68
N ASN A 110 -9.70 -9.63 4.29
CA ASN A 110 -11.14 -9.79 4.42
C ASN A 110 -11.58 -9.88 5.89
N GLN A 111 -10.89 -10.68 6.70
CA GLN A 111 -11.27 -10.88 8.11
C GLN A 111 -11.03 -9.62 8.97
N LEU A 112 -9.98 -8.86 8.69
CA LEU A 112 -9.58 -7.70 9.49
C LEU A 112 -10.07 -6.36 8.92
N GLY A 113 -10.31 -6.27 7.61
CA GLY A 113 -10.59 -5.01 6.91
C GLY A 113 -11.92 -4.96 6.16
N GLN A 114 -12.78 -5.99 6.26
CA GLN A 114 -14.14 -5.98 5.70
C GLN A 114 -15.18 -6.45 6.72
N TYR A 115 -15.06 -6.00 7.97
CA TYR A 115 -15.98 -6.30 9.04
C TYR A 115 -17.23 -5.42 8.98
N GLU A 116 -18.31 -5.98 8.45
CA GLU A 116 -19.57 -5.29 8.10
C GLU A 116 -20.25 -4.55 9.27
N PHE A 117 -19.98 -4.97 10.52
CA PHE A 117 -20.62 -4.38 11.70
C PHE A 117 -19.89 -3.17 12.29
N THR A 118 -18.84 -2.67 11.62
CA THR A 118 -18.14 -1.44 12.05
C THR A 118 -18.17 -0.39 10.96
N LYS A 119 -18.25 0.88 11.36
CA LYS A 119 -18.28 2.04 10.45
C LYS A 119 -17.13 2.05 9.44
N TYR A 120 -15.96 1.54 9.81
CA TYR A 120 -14.74 1.58 9.01
C TYR A 120 -14.38 0.24 8.36
N GLY A 121 -15.20 -0.81 8.56
CA GLY A 121 -14.90 -2.16 8.08
C GLY A 121 -13.77 -2.86 8.83
N LEU A 122 -13.31 -2.35 9.97
CA LEU A 122 -12.19 -2.94 10.71
C LEU A 122 -12.68 -3.92 11.78
N SER A 123 -12.00 -5.05 11.93
CA SER A 123 -12.32 -6.01 13.00
C SER A 123 -12.11 -5.36 14.38
N PRO A 124 -13.07 -5.49 15.32
CA PRO A 124 -12.93 -4.94 16.66
C PRO A 124 -11.86 -5.66 17.49
N ASN A 125 -11.61 -6.95 17.24
CA ASN A 125 -10.68 -7.78 18.01
C ASN A 125 -9.61 -8.41 17.10
N PRO A 126 -8.67 -7.61 16.56
CA PRO A 126 -7.71 -8.06 15.55
C PRO A 126 -6.61 -8.98 16.09
N LEU A 127 -6.30 -8.95 17.40
CA LEU A 127 -5.10 -9.58 17.97
C LEU A 127 -4.99 -11.09 17.70
N SER A 128 -6.02 -11.87 18.02
CA SER A 128 -6.00 -13.33 17.84
C SER A 128 -5.91 -13.74 16.37
N ILE A 129 -6.60 -12.99 15.51
CA ILE A 129 -6.57 -13.17 14.05
C ILE A 129 -5.16 -12.89 13.53
N VAL A 130 -4.55 -11.77 13.96
CA VAL A 130 -3.19 -11.39 13.57
C VAL A 130 -2.17 -12.44 14.03
N GLN A 131 -2.23 -12.91 15.27
CA GLN A 131 -1.35 -13.98 15.76
C GLN A 131 -1.48 -15.28 14.96
N GLY A 132 -2.70 -15.62 14.50
CA GLY A 132 -2.93 -16.78 13.65
C GLY A 132 -2.24 -16.64 12.29
N PHE A 133 -2.48 -15.52 11.61
CA PHE A 133 -1.88 -15.27 10.29
C PHE A 133 -0.37 -15.02 10.34
N GLU A 134 0.14 -14.44 11.43
CA GLU A 134 1.57 -14.26 11.65
C GLU A 134 2.30 -15.61 11.68
N LYS A 135 1.78 -16.59 12.43
CA LYS A 135 2.34 -17.95 12.46
C LYS A 135 2.34 -18.63 11.10
N ASP A 136 1.27 -18.43 10.32
CA ASP A 136 1.20 -18.94 8.95
C ASP A 136 2.26 -18.31 8.04
N LEU A 137 2.51 -17.01 8.19
CA LEU A 137 3.54 -16.28 7.45
C LEU A 137 4.95 -16.68 7.90
N ASP A 138 5.17 -16.90 9.20
CA ASP A 138 6.43 -17.43 9.75
C ASP A 138 6.75 -18.81 9.18
N LEU A 139 5.76 -19.71 9.16
CA LEU A 139 5.93 -21.03 8.56
C LEU A 139 6.28 -20.91 7.08
N PHE A 140 5.60 -20.05 6.34
CA PHE A 140 5.92 -19.80 4.93
C PHE A 140 7.32 -19.20 4.74
N GLN A 141 7.76 -18.34 5.66
CA GLN A 141 9.09 -17.72 5.64
C GLN A 141 10.22 -18.77 5.69
N THR A 142 10.00 -19.93 6.31
CA THR A 142 10.99 -21.02 6.33
C THR A 142 11.22 -21.68 4.96
N THR A 143 10.32 -21.46 4.00
CA THR A 143 10.33 -22.11 2.68
C THR A 143 10.88 -21.21 1.56
N LEU A 144 11.24 -19.97 1.90
CA LEU A 144 11.67 -18.96 0.94
C LEU A 144 13.03 -19.31 0.34
N LYS A 145 13.18 -18.97 -0.94
CA LYS A 145 14.38 -19.27 -1.74
C LYS A 145 15.10 -18.00 -2.22
N SER A 146 14.49 -16.83 -2.09
CA SER A 146 15.08 -15.58 -2.59
C SER A 146 14.77 -14.38 -1.69
N LYS A 147 15.64 -13.36 -1.77
CA LYS A 147 15.44 -12.06 -1.11
C LYS A 147 14.13 -11.39 -1.56
N SER A 148 13.72 -11.56 -2.82
CA SER A 148 12.44 -11.00 -3.30
C SER A 148 11.23 -11.64 -2.62
N GLU A 149 11.28 -12.95 -2.34
CA GLU A 149 10.20 -13.63 -1.62
C GLU A 149 10.19 -13.22 -0.15
N GLU A 150 11.36 -13.04 0.45
CA GLU A 150 11.52 -12.52 1.81
C GLU A 150 10.93 -11.12 1.96
N THR A 151 11.27 -10.20 1.04
CA THR A 151 10.68 -8.87 0.98
C THR A 151 9.16 -8.94 0.91
N ALA A 152 8.60 -9.79 0.04
CA ALA A 152 7.15 -9.91 -0.11
C ALA A 152 6.47 -10.44 1.17
N VAL A 153 7.06 -11.40 1.88
CA VAL A 153 6.52 -11.93 3.14
C VAL A 153 6.62 -10.90 4.26
N LEU A 154 7.74 -10.18 4.37
CA LEU A 154 7.91 -9.10 5.34
C LEU A 154 6.90 -7.98 5.09
N THR A 155 6.68 -7.58 3.84
CA THR A 155 5.63 -6.59 3.50
C THR A 155 4.23 -7.11 3.82
N ALA A 156 3.94 -8.39 3.60
CA ALA A 156 2.67 -8.99 4.04
C ALA A 156 2.48 -8.92 5.56
N LYS A 157 3.55 -9.14 6.34
CA LYS A 157 3.53 -8.93 7.81
C LYS A 157 3.28 -7.47 8.17
N LEU A 158 3.90 -6.51 7.47
CA LEU A 158 3.64 -5.08 7.70
C LEU A 158 2.17 -4.70 7.43
N HIS A 159 1.56 -5.27 6.39
CA HIS A 159 0.12 -5.11 6.16
C HIS A 159 -0.70 -5.75 7.26
N LEU A 160 -0.32 -6.93 7.75
CA LEU A 160 -1.00 -7.59 8.85
C LEU A 160 -0.92 -6.78 10.16
N TYR A 161 0.27 -6.30 10.53
CA TYR A 161 0.48 -5.52 11.75
C TYR A 161 -0.22 -4.17 11.71
N SER A 162 -0.42 -3.58 10.53
CA SER A 162 -1.14 -2.30 10.41
C SER A 162 -2.53 -2.33 11.06
N TYR A 163 -3.21 -3.48 11.04
CA TYR A 163 -4.52 -3.64 11.68
C TYR A 163 -4.48 -3.52 13.22
N LEU A 164 -3.33 -3.80 13.84
CA LEU A 164 -3.09 -3.58 15.28
C LEU A 164 -2.61 -2.17 15.61
N LEU A 165 -2.03 -1.48 14.64
CA LEU A 165 -1.44 -0.16 14.82
C LEU A 165 -2.46 0.97 14.58
N ILE A 166 -3.54 0.73 13.84
CA ILE A 166 -4.62 1.72 13.64
C ILE A 166 -5.23 2.24 14.96
N PRO A 167 -5.52 1.39 15.98
CA PRO A 167 -6.04 1.85 17.26
C PRO A 167 -5.12 2.78 18.05
N LEU A 168 -3.79 2.72 17.85
CA LEU A 168 -2.84 3.66 18.48
C LEU A 168 -3.00 5.10 18.00
N LEU A 169 -3.73 5.31 16.92
CA LEU A 169 -4.01 6.63 16.37
C LEU A 169 -5.20 7.33 17.07
N GLN A 170 -5.81 6.72 18.09
CA GLN A 170 -7.00 7.26 18.77
C GLN A 170 -6.67 8.26 19.90
N ASP A 171 -7.62 9.17 20.15
CA ASP A 171 -7.71 9.98 21.37
C ASP A 171 -8.53 9.23 22.44
N ASN A 172 -8.36 9.60 23.71
CA ASN A 172 -8.72 8.92 24.98
C ASN A 172 -10.12 8.28 25.19
N ASP A 173 -11.00 8.18 24.19
CA ASP A 173 -12.34 7.57 24.33
C ASP A 173 -12.35 6.03 24.25
N SER A 174 -11.18 5.39 24.07
CA SER A 174 -11.06 3.93 24.01
C SER A 174 -10.09 3.39 25.07
N ILE A 175 -10.22 3.84 26.31
CA ILE A 175 -9.66 3.12 27.47
C ILE A 175 -10.10 1.63 27.41
N GLU A 176 -11.27 1.32 26.85
CA GLU A 176 -11.71 -0.06 26.56
C GLU A 176 -10.84 -0.82 25.54
N TYR A 177 -10.26 -0.17 24.53
CA TYR A 177 -9.47 -0.85 23.49
C TYR A 177 -8.02 -1.06 23.90
N LEU A 178 -7.42 -0.09 24.62
CA LEU A 178 -6.11 -0.23 25.26
C LEU A 178 -6.14 -1.24 26.43
N ASN A 179 -7.29 -1.43 27.06
CA ASN A 179 -7.50 -2.51 28.03
C ASN A 179 -7.73 -3.89 27.36
N LEU A 180 -8.12 -3.92 26.09
CA LEU A 180 -8.41 -5.16 25.35
C LEU A 180 -7.15 -5.82 24.75
N VAL A 181 -6.18 -5.01 24.37
CA VAL A 181 -4.86 -5.45 23.93
C VAL A 181 -3.88 -4.99 24.99
N GLU A 182 -3.50 -5.86 25.93
CA GLU A 182 -2.53 -5.54 26.98
C GLU A 182 -1.35 -4.76 26.36
N GLY A 183 -0.99 -3.59 26.92
CA GLY A 183 -0.02 -2.67 26.30
C GLY A 183 1.32 -3.32 25.88
N HIS A 184 1.70 -4.43 26.52
CA HIS A 184 2.85 -5.25 26.13
C HIS A 184 2.75 -5.81 24.70
N HIS A 185 1.57 -6.24 24.25
CA HIS A 185 1.36 -6.76 22.90
C HIS A 185 1.54 -5.66 21.85
N ILE A 186 1.06 -4.45 22.13
CA ILE A 186 1.17 -3.34 21.18
C ILE A 186 2.64 -2.95 21.00
N THR A 187 3.39 -2.79 22.10
CA THR A 187 4.83 -2.52 22.05
C THR A 187 5.59 -3.61 21.30
N TYR A 188 5.22 -4.88 21.51
CA TYR A 188 5.79 -5.99 20.74
C TYR A 188 5.57 -5.83 19.24
N TYR A 189 4.34 -5.56 18.80
CA TYR A 189 4.01 -5.43 17.38
C TYR A 189 4.57 -4.17 16.73
N ILE A 190 4.76 -3.08 17.47
CA ILE A 190 5.52 -1.92 17.00
C ILE A 190 6.97 -2.32 16.72
N GLY A 191 7.61 -3.04 17.65
CA GLY A 191 8.97 -3.56 17.46
C GLY A 191 9.07 -4.50 16.26
N GLN A 192 8.10 -5.40 16.08
CA GLN A 192 8.03 -6.28 14.91
C GLN A 192 7.85 -5.49 13.61
N ALA A 193 6.96 -4.51 13.58
CA ALA A 193 6.74 -3.66 12.41
C ALA A 193 7.99 -2.82 12.07
N TYR A 194 8.67 -2.25 13.06
CA TYR A 194 9.92 -1.53 12.89
C TYR A 194 11.01 -2.44 12.29
N SER A 195 11.19 -3.63 12.86
CA SER A 195 12.17 -4.62 12.40
C SER A 195 11.87 -5.10 10.96
N CYS A 196 10.62 -5.44 10.67
CA CYS A 196 10.20 -5.86 9.33
C CYS A 196 10.40 -4.74 8.31
N ALA A 197 10.02 -3.50 8.62
CA ALA A 197 10.14 -2.38 7.70
C ALA A 197 11.62 -2.02 7.45
N SER A 198 12.44 -2.04 8.50
CA SER A 198 13.89 -1.87 8.38
C SER A 198 14.52 -2.94 7.48
N SER A 199 14.08 -4.19 7.65
CA SER A 199 14.54 -5.33 6.84
C SER A 199 14.12 -5.21 5.38
N VAL A 200 12.88 -4.81 5.10
CA VAL A 200 12.40 -4.58 3.72
C VAL A 200 13.23 -3.50 3.03
N VAL A 201 13.49 -2.37 3.68
CA VAL A 201 14.31 -1.29 3.10
C VAL A 201 15.74 -1.76 2.84
N SER A 202 16.35 -2.45 3.80
CA SER A 202 17.72 -2.96 3.67
C SER A 202 17.85 -4.02 2.58
N LEU A 203 16.92 -4.98 2.52
CA LEU A 203 16.87 -6.01 1.46
C LEU A 203 16.66 -5.37 0.08
N SER A 204 15.78 -4.37 0.00
CA SER A 204 15.55 -3.60 -1.22
C SER A 204 16.81 -2.88 -1.68
N TYR A 205 17.54 -2.25 -0.76
CA TYR A 205 18.81 -1.58 -1.05
C TYR A 205 19.90 -2.54 -1.52
N ASP A 206 20.02 -3.70 -0.87
CA ASP A 206 20.92 -4.77 -1.27
C ASP A 206 20.62 -5.27 -2.68
N MET A 207 19.34 -5.57 -2.96
CA MET A 207 18.89 -6.03 -4.27
C MET A 207 19.16 -4.97 -5.35
N PHE A 208 18.83 -3.72 -5.07
CA PHE A 208 19.09 -2.59 -5.98
C PHE A 208 20.59 -2.43 -6.27
N SER A 209 21.43 -2.52 -5.24
CA SER A 209 22.88 -2.40 -5.35
C SER A 209 23.52 -3.56 -6.13
N GLN A 210 22.97 -4.77 -6.02
CA GLN A 210 23.41 -5.93 -6.79
C GLN A 210 23.05 -5.79 -8.27
N ASP A 211 21.83 -5.31 -8.57
CA ASP A 211 21.38 -5.11 -9.95
C ASP A 211 22.24 -4.06 -10.67
N LEU A 212 22.63 -2.98 -10.00
CA LEU A 212 23.57 -1.97 -10.55
C LEU A 212 24.96 -2.55 -10.87
N ARG A 213 25.39 -3.64 -10.21
CA ARG A 213 26.71 -4.25 -10.43
C ARG A 213 26.75 -5.23 -11.61
N ILE A 214 25.59 -5.63 -12.14
CA ILE A 214 25.50 -6.54 -13.30
C ILE A 214 25.87 -5.80 -14.62
N GLU A 215 26.27 -4.53 -14.55
CA GLU A 215 26.65 -3.63 -15.64
C GLU A 215 27.82 -4.05 -16.57
N ASN A 216 28.31 -5.29 -16.57
CA ASN A 216 29.48 -5.67 -17.35
C ASN A 216 29.26 -6.93 -18.21
N PHE A 217 29.10 -6.74 -19.54
CA PHE A 217 29.97 -7.34 -20.57
C PHE A 217 29.65 -6.90 -22.02
N GLU A 218 28.45 -6.40 -22.33
CA GLU A 218 28.03 -6.14 -23.73
C GLU A 218 27.38 -4.77 -24.01
N GLY A 219 27.36 -3.83 -23.06
CA GLY A 219 26.86 -2.47 -23.31
C GLY A 219 25.37 -2.35 -23.61
N ILE A 220 24.61 -3.44 -23.49
CA ILE A 220 23.14 -3.42 -23.52
C ILE A 220 22.65 -3.16 -22.08
N HIS A 221 22.13 -1.96 -21.84
CA HIS A 221 21.49 -1.58 -20.58
C HIS A 221 20.15 -2.29 -20.44
N ASP A 222 20.15 -3.59 -20.13
CA ASP A 222 18.93 -4.23 -19.64
C ASP A 222 18.81 -3.86 -18.15
N ARG A 223 18.45 -2.59 -17.89
CA ARG A 223 18.07 -2.13 -16.55
C ARG A 223 16.95 -3.06 -16.12
N ARG A 224 17.21 -3.95 -15.15
CA ARG A 224 16.13 -4.73 -14.53
C ARG A 224 15.06 -3.75 -14.08
N LEU A 225 13.95 -3.76 -14.80
CA LEU A 225 12.82 -2.90 -14.53
C LEU A 225 12.32 -3.29 -13.13
N TRP A 226 12.60 -2.44 -12.15
CA TRP A 226 12.00 -2.54 -10.83
C TRP A 226 10.48 -2.51 -11.05
N ASN A 227 9.85 -3.66 -10.81
CA ASN A 227 8.42 -3.75 -11.02
C ASN A 227 7.69 -2.88 -9.98
N VAL A 228 6.51 -2.42 -10.35
CA VAL A 228 5.65 -1.57 -9.49
C VAL A 228 5.37 -2.21 -8.12
N GLY A 229 5.41 -3.54 -8.04
CA GLY A 229 5.27 -4.27 -6.79
C GLY A 229 6.41 -3.97 -5.81
N TRP A 230 7.66 -4.01 -6.26
CA TRP A 230 8.83 -3.76 -5.40
C TRP A 230 8.92 -2.32 -4.94
N THR A 231 8.60 -1.36 -5.82
CA THR A 231 8.53 0.05 -5.42
C THR A 231 7.42 0.21 -4.38
N HIS A 232 6.24 -0.35 -4.58
CA HIS A 232 5.17 -0.28 -3.59
C HIS A 232 5.57 -0.90 -2.23
N ASP A 233 6.19 -2.08 -2.23
CA ASP A 233 6.64 -2.76 -1.01
C ASP A 233 7.65 -1.89 -0.23
N LEU A 234 8.59 -1.27 -0.93
CA LEU A 234 9.54 -0.31 -0.35
C LEU A 234 8.84 0.94 0.19
N MET A 235 7.90 1.52 -0.57
CA MET A 235 7.11 2.67 -0.13
C MET A 235 6.40 2.36 1.18
N TYR A 236 5.69 1.22 1.24
CA TYR A 236 4.92 0.84 2.42
C TYR A 236 5.81 0.70 3.66
N ALA A 237 6.98 0.07 3.52
CA ALA A 237 7.96 -0.04 4.60
C ALA A 237 8.49 1.32 5.07
N MET A 238 8.84 2.22 4.14
CA MET A 238 9.30 3.57 4.50
C MET A 238 8.21 4.37 5.21
N MET A 239 6.96 4.30 4.74
CA MET A 239 5.83 4.97 5.40
C MET A 239 5.56 4.39 6.79
N MET A 240 5.69 3.07 6.96
CA MET A 240 5.59 2.44 8.27
C MET A 240 6.68 2.96 9.23
N LEU A 241 7.94 3.06 8.78
CA LEU A 241 9.03 3.61 9.62
C LEU A 241 8.79 5.07 9.99
N LEU A 242 8.41 5.91 9.04
CA LEU A 242 8.05 7.32 9.30
C LEU A 242 6.90 7.40 10.30
N TRP A 243 5.89 6.55 10.15
CA TRP A 243 4.78 6.50 11.08
C TRP A 243 5.24 6.11 12.49
N ILE A 244 5.98 5.01 12.64
CA ILE A 244 6.48 4.55 13.95
C ILE A 244 7.36 5.62 14.61
N VAL A 245 8.35 6.14 13.89
CA VAL A 245 9.42 6.93 14.50
C VAL A 245 9.06 8.40 14.65
N LYS A 246 8.30 8.96 13.70
CA LYS A 246 8.02 10.39 13.66
C LYS A 246 6.60 10.70 14.16
N LEU A 247 5.62 9.84 13.86
CA LEU A 247 4.19 10.12 14.08
C LEU A 247 3.58 9.35 15.27
N SER A 248 4.17 8.24 15.70
CA SER A 248 3.69 7.49 16.86
C SER A 248 4.23 8.08 18.17
N ASP A 249 3.59 7.74 19.30
CA ASP A 249 4.01 8.14 20.65
C ASP A 249 5.06 7.20 21.27
N VAL A 250 5.70 6.37 20.44
CA VAL A 250 6.64 5.33 20.89
C VAL A 250 8.07 5.86 20.81
N ASP A 251 8.83 5.67 21.89
CA ASP A 251 10.26 5.97 21.90
C ASP A 251 10.99 4.95 21.01
N CYS A 252 11.62 5.43 19.95
CA CYS A 252 12.37 4.62 18.99
C CYS A 252 13.72 5.31 18.66
N ASP A 253 14.68 4.52 18.18
CA ASP A 253 15.96 5.03 17.70
C ASP A 253 15.79 5.78 16.37
N ILE A 254 15.63 7.10 16.49
CA ILE A 254 15.40 8.01 15.37
C ILE A 254 16.60 8.01 14.41
N ASP A 255 17.83 8.00 14.93
CA ASP A 255 19.04 8.13 14.12
C ASP A 255 19.22 6.90 13.23
N SER A 256 18.99 5.71 13.80
CA SER A 256 19.02 4.44 13.07
C SER A 256 17.93 4.38 12.01
N ALA A 257 16.72 4.83 12.34
CA ALA A 257 15.62 4.90 11.38
C ALA A 257 15.88 5.88 10.23
N ASP A 258 16.44 7.06 10.52
CA ASP A 258 16.77 8.07 9.51
C ASP A 258 17.88 7.56 8.57
N ALA A 259 18.86 6.80 9.09
CA ALA A 259 19.86 6.13 8.26
C ALA A 259 19.23 5.11 7.29
N ILE A 260 18.27 4.31 7.76
CA ILE A 260 17.53 3.34 6.94
C ILE A 260 16.66 4.05 5.90
N LEU A 261 15.91 5.07 6.30
CA LEU A 261 15.08 5.87 5.39
C LEU A 261 15.89 6.52 4.26
N ARG A 262 17.11 6.97 4.56
CA ARG A 262 18.05 7.48 3.54
C ARG A 262 18.42 6.41 2.51
N GLN A 263 18.55 5.14 2.89
CA GLN A 263 18.81 4.05 1.94
C GLN A 263 17.63 3.88 0.97
N GLY A 264 16.41 3.78 1.49
CA GLY A 264 15.20 3.66 0.67
C GLY A 264 14.99 4.87 -0.23
N ARG A 265 15.20 6.08 0.30
CA ARG A 265 15.16 7.33 -0.48
C ARG A 265 16.17 7.33 -1.63
N ASN A 266 17.40 6.85 -1.39
CA ASN A 266 18.42 6.79 -2.44
C ASN A 266 18.01 5.87 -3.59
N ILE A 267 17.30 4.77 -3.32
CA ILE A 267 16.72 3.92 -4.39
C ILE A 267 15.73 4.74 -5.22
N TYR A 268 14.76 5.39 -4.58
CA TYR A 268 13.77 6.21 -5.29
C TYR A 268 14.41 7.32 -6.11
N LYS A 269 15.41 8.02 -5.57
CA LYS A 269 16.14 9.07 -6.28
C LYS A 269 16.76 8.58 -7.59
N GLN A 270 17.21 7.32 -7.64
CA GLN A 270 17.77 6.70 -8.85
C GLN A 270 16.69 6.21 -9.82
N LEU A 271 15.45 6.03 -9.34
CA LEU A 271 14.28 5.68 -10.13
C LEU A 271 13.48 6.90 -10.63
N VAL A 272 13.86 8.12 -10.21
CA VAL A 272 13.27 9.36 -10.74
C VAL A 272 13.63 9.50 -12.21
N VAL A 273 12.61 9.68 -13.04
CA VAL A 273 12.74 9.90 -14.49
C VAL A 273 12.50 11.35 -14.83
N MET A 274 11.59 12.02 -14.12
CA MET A 274 11.24 13.43 -14.33
C MET A 274 11.06 14.11 -12.98
N ASP A 275 11.29 15.43 -12.97
CA ASP A 275 10.86 16.27 -11.86
C ASP A 275 9.34 16.08 -11.66
N ASP A 276 8.92 15.98 -10.40
CA ASP A 276 7.53 15.76 -9.96
C ASP A 276 6.87 14.42 -10.34
N ASP A 277 7.65 13.40 -10.70
CA ASP A 277 7.13 12.03 -10.81
C ASP A 277 6.78 11.40 -9.45
N HIS A 278 6.16 10.22 -9.46
CA HIS A 278 5.75 9.55 -8.22
C HIS A 278 6.93 9.26 -7.28
N ASN A 279 8.10 8.94 -7.85
CA ASN A 279 9.29 8.60 -7.08
C ASN A 279 9.90 9.87 -6.45
N SER A 280 9.92 11.00 -7.18
CA SER A 280 10.42 12.27 -6.65
C SER A 280 9.55 12.76 -5.49
N ARG A 281 8.22 12.67 -5.62
CA ARG A 281 7.29 13.03 -4.53
C ARG A 281 7.47 12.16 -3.29
N ILE A 282 7.79 10.88 -3.44
CA ILE A 282 8.15 10.03 -2.29
C ILE A 282 9.43 10.54 -1.64
N CYS A 283 10.46 10.87 -2.42
CA CYS A 283 11.71 11.44 -1.87
C CYS A 283 11.43 12.73 -1.08
N ASP A 284 10.67 13.65 -1.66
CA ASP A 284 10.35 14.93 -1.05
C ASP A 284 9.50 14.76 0.22
N LEU A 285 8.54 13.82 0.22
CA LEU A 285 7.75 13.50 1.41
C LEU A 285 8.63 12.98 2.54
N VAL A 286 9.57 12.08 2.22
CA VAL A 286 10.52 11.52 3.18
C VAL A 286 11.44 12.62 3.72
N ASP A 287 11.97 13.49 2.87
CA ASP A 287 12.80 14.63 3.28
C ASP A 287 12.04 15.62 4.15
N TYR A 288 10.82 15.95 3.75
CA TYR A 288 9.97 16.86 4.48
C TYR A 288 9.68 16.34 5.90
N ILE A 289 9.28 15.07 6.04
CA ILE A 289 8.98 14.49 7.36
C ILE A 289 10.24 14.31 8.20
N THR A 290 11.36 13.87 7.62
CA THR A 290 12.59 13.62 8.37
C THR A 290 13.24 14.90 8.89
N THR A 291 13.06 16.03 8.20
CA THR A 291 13.58 17.35 8.61
C THR A 291 12.69 18.07 9.63
N MET A 292 11.51 17.54 9.96
CA MET A 292 10.61 18.20 10.91
C MET A 292 11.16 18.18 12.34
N ASP A 293 11.04 19.33 13.02
CA ASP A 293 11.25 19.41 14.48
C ASP A 293 10.20 18.58 15.23
N PHE A 294 10.70 17.56 15.93
CA PHE A 294 9.95 16.60 16.72
C PHE A 294 9.14 17.21 17.85
N ASN A 295 9.67 18.25 18.51
CA ASN A 295 8.97 18.88 19.63
C ASN A 295 7.71 19.58 19.13
N LYS A 296 7.78 20.23 17.96
CA LYS A 296 6.62 20.80 17.27
C LYS A 296 5.70 19.73 16.70
N LEU A 297 6.22 18.55 16.36
CA LEU A 297 5.44 17.40 15.89
C LEU A 297 4.54 16.87 16.99
N LYS A 298 5.02 16.83 18.24
CA LYS A 298 4.23 16.43 19.41
C LYS A 298 2.98 17.30 19.61
N ASP A 299 3.07 18.60 19.34
CA ASP A 299 1.92 19.51 19.39
C ASP A 299 0.96 19.28 18.21
N SER A 300 1.49 19.10 16.99
CA SER A 300 0.67 18.71 15.83
C SER A 300 0.06 17.32 15.95
N ARG A 301 0.63 16.39 16.75
CA ARG A 301 0.09 15.04 16.97
C ARG A 301 -1.30 15.09 17.59
N ALA A 302 -1.54 15.98 18.55
CA ALA A 302 -2.86 16.19 19.13
C ALA A 302 -3.89 16.58 18.06
N THR A 303 -3.49 17.44 17.12
CA THR A 303 -4.33 17.86 15.99
C THR A 303 -4.48 16.76 14.93
N LEU A 304 -3.48 15.90 14.75
CA LEU A 304 -3.47 14.79 13.78
C LEU A 304 -4.30 13.58 14.24
N LYS A 305 -4.36 13.32 15.55
CA LYS A 305 -5.21 12.27 16.15
C LYS A 305 -6.69 12.41 15.79
N ARG A 306 -7.16 13.64 15.50
CA ARG A 306 -8.55 13.91 15.09
C ARG A 306 -8.86 13.55 13.64
N SER A 307 -7.86 13.35 12.78
CA SER A 307 -8.01 13.22 11.33
C SER A 307 -7.38 11.94 10.78
N VAL A 308 -7.58 10.84 11.50
CA VAL A 308 -6.99 9.55 11.18
C VAL A 308 -7.84 8.84 10.13
N ILE A 309 -7.22 8.47 9.02
CA ILE A 309 -7.84 7.67 7.96
C ILE A 309 -7.91 6.22 8.42
N ARG A 310 -9.12 5.66 8.42
CA ARG A 310 -9.44 4.31 8.91
C ARG A 310 -10.12 3.41 7.89
N SER A 311 -10.76 4.01 6.88
CA SER A 311 -11.53 3.32 5.85
C SER A 311 -10.67 2.65 4.77
N ARG A 312 -9.33 2.70 4.87
CA ARG A 312 -8.39 2.21 3.85
C ARG A 312 -7.68 0.92 4.24
N MET A 313 -8.31 0.07 5.07
CA MET A 313 -7.78 -1.24 5.45
C MET A 313 -6.30 -1.16 5.92
N SER A 314 -5.40 -1.98 5.37
CA SER A 314 -3.97 -1.91 5.71
C SER A 314 -3.27 -0.67 5.15
N ALA A 315 -3.78 -0.03 4.08
CA ALA A 315 -3.18 1.17 3.51
C ALA A 315 -3.32 2.42 4.38
N ASN A 316 -4.10 2.35 5.47
CA ASN A 316 -4.30 3.45 6.42
C ASN A 316 -2.98 4.11 6.84
N ILE A 317 -1.90 3.33 7.05
CA ILE A 317 -0.61 3.87 7.47
C ILE A 317 -0.03 4.87 6.45
N ILE A 318 0.01 4.50 5.16
CA ILE A 318 0.49 5.39 4.09
C ILE A 318 -0.33 6.69 4.10
N TRP A 319 -1.65 6.55 4.09
CA TRP A 319 -2.55 7.69 4.02
C TRP A 319 -2.42 8.61 5.23
N ASN A 320 -2.24 8.07 6.43
CA ASN A 320 -2.03 8.86 7.64
C ASN A 320 -0.70 9.61 7.60
N VAL A 321 0.38 9.02 7.07
CA VAL A 321 1.67 9.70 6.90
C VAL A 321 1.57 10.85 5.91
N VAL A 322 0.99 10.60 4.74
CA VAL A 322 0.80 11.62 3.69
C VAL A 322 -0.09 12.76 4.19
N TYR A 323 -1.19 12.42 4.85
CA TYR A 323 -2.11 13.40 5.42
C TYR A 323 -1.42 14.23 6.50
N ALA A 324 -0.60 13.61 7.34
CA ALA A 324 0.14 14.30 8.38
C ALA A 324 1.11 15.34 7.82
N ALA A 325 1.85 14.96 6.78
CA ALA A 325 2.70 15.90 6.06
C ALA A 325 1.88 17.05 5.46
N LYS A 326 0.80 16.75 4.72
CA LYS A 326 -0.01 17.76 4.05
C LYS A 326 -0.60 18.77 5.04
N LYS A 327 -1.21 18.30 6.13
CA LYS A 327 -1.82 19.17 7.13
C LYS A 327 -0.81 20.17 7.70
N ARG A 328 0.37 19.69 8.05
CA ARG A 328 1.42 20.53 8.64
C ARG A 328 2.01 21.52 7.66
N PHE A 329 2.17 21.10 6.40
CA PHE A 329 2.59 22.00 5.33
C PHE A 329 1.64 23.20 5.20
N LEU A 330 0.33 22.95 5.26
CA LEU A 330 -0.69 24.00 5.26
C LEU A 330 -0.62 24.89 6.51
N GLU A 331 -0.47 24.31 7.70
CA GLU A 331 -0.33 25.06 8.97
C GLU A 331 0.88 26.01 8.96
N GLN A 332 2.01 25.58 8.38
CA GLN A 332 3.22 26.41 8.25
C GLN A 332 3.02 27.59 7.29
N ARG A 333 2.28 27.38 6.20
CA ARG A 333 2.03 28.40 5.19
C ARG A 333 1.01 29.46 5.65
N GLN A 334 0.02 29.05 6.45
CA GLN A 334 -1.09 29.93 6.84
C GLN A 334 -0.80 30.78 8.08
N GLY A 335 0.24 30.49 8.87
CA GLY A 335 0.60 31.34 10.01
C GLY A 335 -0.57 31.54 10.98
N THR A 336 -1.01 30.45 11.62
CA THR A 336 -2.08 30.38 12.64
C THR A 336 -3.52 30.44 12.11
N GLU A 337 -4.26 29.35 12.37
CA GLU A 337 -5.70 29.07 12.13
C GLU A 337 -6.12 28.58 10.73
N LEU A 338 -6.32 27.25 10.64
CA LEU A 338 -7.05 26.59 9.56
C LEU A 338 -8.53 27.03 9.57
N ASN A 339 -9.01 27.65 8.49
CA ASN A 339 -10.41 28.01 8.32
C ASN A 339 -11.31 26.77 8.11
N SER A 340 -12.62 26.91 8.41
CA SER A 340 -13.59 25.81 8.33
C SER A 340 -13.78 25.19 6.93
N SER A 341 -13.45 25.95 5.87
CA SER A 341 -13.38 25.48 4.47
C SER A 341 -12.23 24.49 4.24
N ASP A 342 -11.13 24.65 4.96
CA ASP A 342 -9.93 23.84 4.77
C ASP A 342 -10.06 22.51 5.51
N THR A 343 -10.79 22.49 6.62
CA THR A 343 -11.23 21.24 7.26
C THR A 343 -12.17 20.43 6.37
N THR A 344 -12.96 21.05 5.48
CA THR A 344 -13.80 20.33 4.50
C THR A 344 -12.97 19.76 3.35
N PHE A 345 -11.91 20.45 2.91
CA PHE A 345 -10.91 19.94 1.97
C PHE A 345 -10.09 18.77 2.53
N LEU A 346 -9.81 18.82 3.83
CA LEU A 346 -9.11 17.80 4.60
C LEU A 346 -10.03 16.65 5.05
N SER A 347 -11.36 16.84 5.07
CA SER A 347 -12.35 15.81 5.42
C SER A 347 -13.06 15.22 4.22
N ALA A 348 -12.80 15.71 3.01
CA ALA A 348 -13.35 15.17 1.78
C ALA A 348 -12.88 13.72 1.65
N ASP A 349 -13.77 12.80 2.03
CA ASP A 349 -13.64 11.40 1.64
C ASP A 349 -13.50 11.40 0.12
N PRO A 350 -12.39 10.91 -0.45
CA PRO A 350 -12.18 10.89 -1.90
C PRO A 350 -13.25 10.08 -2.65
N LEU A 351 -14.18 9.44 -1.92
CA LEU A 351 -15.30 8.64 -2.43
C LEU A 351 -16.68 9.12 -1.93
N ALA A 352 -16.79 10.21 -1.16
CA ALA A 352 -18.11 10.73 -0.77
C ALA A 352 -18.81 11.38 -1.98
N LEU A 353 -19.70 10.62 -2.61
CA LEU A 353 -20.79 11.16 -3.44
C LEU A 353 -21.78 11.89 -2.52
N GLY A 354 -21.45 13.13 -2.15
CA GLY A 354 -22.35 14.03 -1.46
C GLY A 354 -23.25 14.76 -2.46
N SER A 355 -24.52 14.38 -2.46
CA SER A 355 -25.65 15.04 -3.13
C SER A 355 -25.59 16.56 -3.00
N PHE A 356 -25.55 17.27 -4.13
CA PHE A 356 -25.92 18.67 -4.21
C PHE A 356 -26.98 18.87 -5.30
N GLU A 357 -27.97 19.67 -4.93
CA GLU A 357 -29.23 19.87 -5.62
C GLU A 357 -29.06 20.41 -7.04
N THR A 358 -30.02 20.03 -7.88
CA THR A 358 -30.17 20.41 -9.28
C THR A 358 -30.20 21.92 -9.45
N GLY A 359 -29.06 22.48 -9.88
CA GLY A 359 -28.93 23.84 -10.37
C GLY A 359 -27.95 23.84 -11.53
N THR A 360 -28.46 24.14 -12.70
CA THR A 360 -27.76 24.16 -13.99
C THR A 360 -26.53 25.07 -13.98
N ASP A 361 -25.33 24.49 -14.08
CA ASP A 361 -24.24 25.00 -14.92
C ASP A 361 -23.14 23.94 -15.08
N THR A 362 -22.81 23.62 -16.34
CA THR A 362 -21.93 22.50 -16.72
C THR A 362 -20.44 22.86 -16.68
N SER A 363 -19.96 23.52 -15.63
CA SER A 363 -18.52 23.82 -15.45
C SER A 363 -17.84 23.16 -14.23
N ASP A 364 -18.57 22.46 -13.35
CA ASP A 364 -18.02 22.00 -12.07
C ASP A 364 -17.72 20.49 -11.99
N LEU A 365 -16.93 19.99 -12.94
CA LEU A 365 -16.39 18.61 -12.92
C LEU A 365 -14.90 18.53 -12.48
N ALA A 366 -14.33 19.62 -11.95
CA ALA A 366 -12.89 19.75 -11.72
C ALA A 366 -12.38 19.36 -10.31
N ASN A 367 -13.23 19.01 -9.34
CA ASN A 367 -12.83 18.97 -7.92
C ASN A 367 -12.33 17.60 -7.38
N PHE A 368 -11.90 16.67 -8.22
CA PHE A 368 -11.49 15.31 -7.77
C PHE A 368 -9.95 15.09 -7.67
N ASN A 369 -9.12 16.13 -7.61
CA ASN A 369 -7.68 16.01 -7.85
C ASN A 369 -6.72 16.30 -6.67
N LEU A 370 -7.22 16.42 -5.44
CA LEU A 370 -6.54 17.26 -4.44
C LEU A 370 -5.51 16.58 -3.52
N ALA A 371 -5.34 15.25 -3.54
CA ALA A 371 -4.39 14.61 -2.63
C ALA A 371 -2.92 14.79 -3.06
N TRP A 372 -2.65 14.88 -4.36
CA TRP A 372 -1.27 14.87 -4.90
C TRP A 372 -0.98 15.94 -5.96
N ILE A 373 -1.97 16.48 -6.70
CA ILE A 373 -1.72 17.55 -7.69
C ILE A 373 -1.42 18.90 -7.04
N ASP A 374 -1.96 19.15 -5.86
CA ASP A 374 -1.66 20.37 -5.11
C ASP A 374 -0.18 20.46 -4.72
N TRP A 375 0.46 19.31 -4.45
CA TRP A 375 1.86 19.23 -4.05
C TRP A 375 2.83 19.84 -5.09
N ASP A 376 2.55 19.66 -6.39
CA ASP A 376 3.37 20.21 -7.49
C ASP A 376 3.24 21.75 -7.62
N SER A 377 2.11 22.33 -7.17
CA SER A 377 1.93 23.79 -7.13
C SER A 377 2.60 24.46 -5.93
N PHE A 378 3.21 23.66 -5.05
CA PHE A 378 3.68 24.09 -3.73
C PHE A 378 5.18 23.87 -3.48
N LEU A 379 5.89 23.23 -4.41
CA LEU A 379 7.36 23.24 -4.42
C LEU A 379 7.87 24.58 -5.00
N PRO A 380 8.98 25.15 -4.48
CA PRO A 380 9.57 26.34 -5.06
C PRO A 380 9.98 26.01 -6.51
N THR A 381 9.33 26.65 -7.47
CA THR A 381 9.89 26.72 -8.82
C THR A 381 11.08 27.66 -8.73
N ASP A 382 12.28 27.10 -8.64
CA ASP A 382 13.51 27.87 -8.51
C ASP A 382 13.61 28.89 -9.65
N GLY A 383 13.62 30.15 -9.25
CA GLY A 383 13.62 31.28 -10.15
C GLY A 383 13.81 32.61 -9.44
N GLU A 384 14.56 32.66 -8.32
CA GLU A 384 15.14 33.91 -7.84
C GLU A 384 16.37 33.65 -6.96
N HIS A 385 17.53 33.61 -7.63
CA HIS A 385 18.80 33.92 -7.00
C HIS A 385 18.76 35.38 -6.53
N ILE A 386 18.86 35.61 -5.22
CA ILE A 386 19.31 36.89 -4.68
C ILE A 386 20.48 36.59 -3.73
N PHE A 387 21.56 37.31 -3.99
CA PHE A 387 22.90 37.26 -3.39
C PHE A 387 22.95 37.26 -1.86
#